data_AF-A0A179A070-F1
#
_entry.id   AF-A0A179A070-F1
#
_cell.length_a   1.000
_cell.length_b   1.000
_cell.length_c   1.000
_cell.angle_alpha   90.00
_cell.angle_beta   90.00
_cell.angle_gamma   90.00
#
_symmetry.space_group_name_H-M   'P 1'
#
loop_
_entity.id
_entity.type
_entity.pdbx_description
1 polymer ?
#
loop_
_entity_poly.entity_id
_entity_poly.type
_entity_poly.pdbx_seq_one_letter_code
_entity_poly.pdbx_strand_id
1 'polypeptide(L)'
;MEYNQDLPKGNPLKPVYCWGHKALPVQRGVVTYAVSPNRLNPLANGVHNAVFNTYRRAKNQVLYWVPPLVAAYLLMDWANRRNEYLNSKAGRAEAAGGD
;
A
#
# COMPACT_ATOMS: atom_id res chain seq x y z
N MET A 1 -3.56 -28.18 26.55
CA MET A 1 -4.20 -26.98 25.97
C MET A 1 -3.75 -26.86 24.52
N GLU A 2 -4.20 -27.77 23.66
CA GLU A 2 -3.99 -27.64 22.21
C GLU A 2 -5.28 -27.08 21.62
N TYR A 3 -5.33 -25.76 21.52
CA TYR A 3 -6.39 -25.09 20.80
C TYR A 3 -6.21 -25.46 19.32
N ASN A 4 -7.23 -26.08 18.71
CA ASN A 4 -7.39 -26.18 17.26
C ASN A 4 -6.57 -27.27 16.51
N GLN A 5 -6.33 -28.46 17.08
CA GLN A 5 -5.74 -29.60 16.33
C GLN A 5 -6.74 -30.26 15.36
N ASP A 6 -8.03 -30.21 15.68
CA ASP A 6 -9.12 -30.85 14.92
C ASP A 6 -9.93 -29.82 14.15
N LEU A 7 -9.26 -29.10 13.25
CA LEU A 7 -9.94 -28.20 12.32
C LEU A 7 -10.80 -28.98 11.33
N PRO A 8 -12.05 -28.57 11.05
CA PRO A 8 -12.91 -29.26 10.10
C PRO A 8 -12.23 -29.31 8.73
N LYS A 9 -11.87 -30.53 8.31
CA LYS A 9 -11.24 -30.78 7.01
C LYS A 9 -12.24 -30.39 5.92
N GLY A 10 -11.91 -29.36 5.13
CA GLY A 10 -12.75 -28.88 4.03
C GLY A 10 -13.36 -27.49 4.21
N ASN A 11 -13.04 -26.76 5.29
CA ASN A 11 -13.43 -25.35 5.38
C ASN A 11 -12.61 -24.52 4.36
N PRO A 12 -13.24 -23.72 3.47
CA PRO A 12 -12.53 -22.81 2.56
C PRO A 12 -11.71 -21.74 3.30
N LEU A 13 -12.02 -21.47 4.57
CA LEU A 13 -11.30 -20.54 5.42
C LEU A 13 -10.13 -21.26 6.09
N LYS A 14 -8.90 -20.91 5.71
CA LYS A 14 -7.69 -21.40 6.38
C LYS A 14 -7.61 -20.78 7.77
N PRO A 15 -7.69 -21.57 8.85
CA PRO A 15 -7.68 -21.07 10.21
C PRO A 15 -6.29 -20.55 10.59
N VAL A 16 -6.26 -19.62 11.56
CA VAL A 16 -5.01 -19.24 12.23
C VAL A 16 -4.53 -20.46 13.01
N TYR A 17 -3.40 -21.02 12.58
CA TYR A 17 -2.74 -22.12 13.28
C TYR A 17 -2.13 -21.61 14.59
N CYS A 18 -2.26 -22.39 15.65
CA CYS A 18 -1.64 -22.11 16.93
C CYS A 18 -0.14 -22.43 16.93
N TRP A 19 0.56 -22.02 17.99
CA TRP A 19 1.96 -22.38 18.22
C TRP A 19 2.13 -23.91 18.23
N GLY A 20 3.02 -24.41 17.37
CA GLY A 20 3.35 -25.84 17.28
C GLY A 20 2.40 -26.69 16.41
N HIS A 21 1.53 -26.08 15.61
CA HIS A 21 0.55 -26.80 14.80
C HIS A 21 1.18 -27.69 13.71
N LYS A 22 0.73 -28.95 13.61
CA LYS A 22 1.33 -30.00 12.76
C LYS A 22 1.11 -29.83 11.26
N ALA A 23 0.12 -29.04 10.85
CA ALA A 23 -0.11 -28.74 9.43
C ALA A 23 0.90 -27.71 8.85
N LEU A 24 1.76 -27.12 9.68
CA LEU A 24 2.84 -26.27 9.20
C LEU A 24 3.86 -27.12 8.42
N PRO A 25 4.47 -26.58 7.35
CA PRO A 25 5.53 -27.28 6.64
C PRO A 25 6.71 -27.56 7.58
N VAL A 26 7.27 -28.76 7.48
CA VAL A 26 8.42 -29.16 8.30
C VAL A 26 9.64 -28.33 7.89
N GLN A 27 10.18 -27.55 8.83
CA GLN A 27 11.40 -26.76 8.62
C GLN A 27 12.60 -27.54 9.17
N ARG A 28 13.62 -27.79 8.35
CA ARG A 28 14.87 -28.47 8.75
C ARG A 28 16.07 -27.67 8.22
N GLY A 29 17.13 -27.57 9.01
CA GLY A 29 18.40 -26.94 8.61
C GLY A 29 18.44 -25.40 8.67
N VAL A 30 17.42 -24.74 9.21
CA VAL A 30 17.41 -23.29 9.41
C VAL A 30 17.79 -22.97 10.86
N VAL A 31 18.85 -22.18 11.06
CA VAL A 31 19.30 -21.72 12.38
C VAL A 31 19.17 -20.21 12.46
N THR A 32 18.43 -19.73 13.46
CA THR A 32 18.19 -18.29 13.68
C THR A 32 18.95 -17.83 14.92
N TYR A 33 19.72 -16.75 14.77
CA TYR A 33 20.44 -16.11 15.87
C TYR A 33 19.79 -14.77 16.21
N ALA A 34 19.73 -14.43 17.49
CA ALA A 34 19.22 -13.15 17.97
C ALA A 34 20.06 -12.67 19.15
N VAL A 35 20.18 -11.34 19.29
CA VAL A 35 20.83 -10.69 20.44
C VAL A 35 19.74 -10.08 21.32
N SER A 36 19.92 -10.15 22.65
CA SER A 36 18.99 -9.52 23.60
C SER A 36 18.83 -8.02 23.29
N PRO A 37 17.59 -7.48 23.21
CA PRO A 37 17.36 -6.07 22.91
C PRO A 37 18.07 -5.10 23.86
N ASN A 38 18.27 -5.49 25.12
CA ASN A 38 18.95 -4.68 26.14
C ASN A 38 20.45 -4.47 25.84
N ARG A 39 21.02 -5.20 24.88
CA ARG A 39 22.41 -5.04 24.43
C ARG A 39 22.53 -4.33 23.09
N LEU A 40 21.42 -3.92 22.48
CA LEU A 40 21.39 -3.21 21.20
C LEU A 40 21.10 -1.72 21.45
N ASN A 41 21.63 -0.86 20.58
CA ASN A 41 21.16 0.52 20.50
C ASN A 41 19.87 0.55 19.66
N PRO A 42 18.71 0.93 20.23
CA PRO A 42 17.42 0.82 19.56
C PRO A 42 17.29 1.74 18.34
N LEU A 43 18.07 2.82 18.25
CA LEU A 43 18.01 3.79 17.15
C LEU A 43 19.34 3.86 16.37
N ALA A 44 20.14 2.81 16.43
CA ALA A 44 21.38 2.73 15.65
C ALA A 44 21.10 3.01 14.16
N ASN A 45 21.80 4.00 13.60
CA ASN A 45 21.65 4.45 12.21
C ASN A 45 20.21 4.86 11.82
N GLY A 46 19.36 5.22 12.77
CA GLY A 46 17.94 5.53 12.53
C GLY A 46 17.75 6.61 11.47
N VAL A 47 18.46 7.73 11.56
CA VAL A 47 18.33 8.85 10.61
C VAL A 47 18.86 8.49 9.22
N HIS A 48 20.08 7.94 9.14
CA HIS A 48 20.68 7.54 7.87
C HIS A 48 19.81 6.49 7.15
N ASN A 49 19.40 5.45 7.86
CA ASN A 49 18.55 4.41 7.31
C ASN A 49 17.16 4.94 6.95
N ALA A 50 16.57 5.81 7.77
CA ALA A 50 15.27 6.41 7.46
C ALA A 50 15.33 7.18 6.14
N VAL A 51 16.33 8.03 5.90
CA VAL A 51 16.42 8.81 4.66
C VAL A 51 16.69 7.92 3.46
N PHE A 52 17.77 7.14 3.46
CA PHE A 52 18.21 6.42 2.27
C PHE A 52 17.35 5.20 1.95
N ASN A 53 16.88 4.46 2.95
CA ASN A 53 15.99 3.32 2.73
C ASN A 53 14.60 3.79 2.28
N THR A 54 14.09 4.90 2.83
CA THR A 54 12.79 5.44 2.40
C THR A 54 12.86 5.93 0.97
N TYR A 55 13.91 6.68 0.59
CA TYR A 55 14.10 7.09 -0.81
C TYR A 55 14.17 5.87 -1.75
N ARG A 56 14.98 4.86 -1.41
CA ARG A 56 15.10 3.63 -2.21
C ARG A 56 13.78 2.88 -2.36
N ARG A 57 12.93 2.87 -1.32
CA ARG A 57 11.60 2.24 -1.36
C ARG A 57 10.61 3.07 -2.20
N ALA A 58 10.59 4.39 -1.99
CA ALA A 58 9.69 5.31 -2.68
C ALA A 58 9.97 5.35 -4.19
N LYS A 59 11.24 5.45 -4.60
CA LYS A 59 11.61 5.51 -6.03
C LYS A 59 11.14 4.27 -6.81
N ASN A 60 11.15 3.10 -6.18
CA ASN A 60 10.73 1.84 -6.82
C ASN A 60 9.21 1.76 -7.01
N GLN A 61 8.45 2.61 -6.32
CA GLN A 61 6.98 2.61 -6.36
C GLN A 61 6.41 3.83 -7.09
N VAL A 62 7.21 4.89 -7.28
CA VAL A 62 6.80 6.15 -7.89
C VAL A 62 6.04 5.96 -9.20
N LEU A 63 6.48 5.06 -10.09
CA LEU A 63 5.84 4.87 -11.38
C LEU A 63 4.46 4.17 -11.32
N TYR A 64 4.11 3.54 -10.20
CA TYR A 64 2.80 2.92 -10.06
C TYR A 64 1.72 3.91 -9.64
N TRP A 65 2.07 4.92 -8.84
CA TRP A 65 1.08 5.84 -8.28
C TRP A 65 1.20 7.28 -8.80
N VAL A 66 2.39 7.74 -9.19
CA VAL A 66 2.56 9.11 -9.71
C VAL A 66 1.81 9.30 -11.03
N PRO A 67 1.92 8.43 -12.05
CA PRO A 67 1.21 8.62 -13.31
C PRO A 67 -0.32 8.73 -13.16
N PRO A 68 -1.03 7.84 -12.44
CA PRO A 68 -2.48 7.99 -12.28
C PRO A 68 -2.86 9.24 -11.47
N LEU A 69 -2.07 9.66 -10.48
CA LEU A 69 -2.36 10.91 -9.75
C LEU A 69 -2.17 12.16 -10.62
N VAL A 70 -1.11 12.20 -11.43
CA VAL A 70 -0.89 13.31 -12.38
C VAL A 70 -2.02 13.36 -13.40
N ALA A 71 -2.41 12.21 -13.96
CA ALA A 71 -3.54 12.13 -14.89
C ALA A 71 -4.85 12.62 -14.26
N ALA A 72 -5.15 12.21 -13.02
CA ALA A 72 -6.32 12.64 -12.29
C ALA A 72 -6.32 14.15 -12.01
N TYR A 73 -5.17 14.71 -11.62
CA TYR A 73 -5.02 16.14 -11.39
C TYR A 73 -5.29 16.96 -12.66
N LEU A 74 -4.68 16.57 -13.78
CA LEU A 74 -4.86 17.26 -15.06
C LEU A 74 -6.31 17.15 -15.57
N LEU A 75 -6.93 15.99 -15.43
CA LEU A 75 -8.33 15.78 -15.80
C LEU A 75 -9.27 16.67 -14.96
N MET A 76 -9.01 16.76 -13.66
CA MET A 76 -9.81 17.59 -12.75
C MET A 76 -9.65 19.09 -13.07
N ASP A 77 -8.43 19.57 -13.31
CA ASP A 77 -8.18 20.96 -13.70
C ASP A 77 -8.89 21.31 -15.02
N TRP A 78 -8.81 20.42 -16.02
CA TRP A 78 -9.57 20.57 -17.26
C TRP A 78 -11.09 20.61 -17.02
N ALA A 79 -11.61 19.68 -16.21
CA ALA A 79 -13.04 19.59 -15.91
C ALA A 79 -13.56 20.85 -15.21
N ASN A 80 -12.80 21.39 -14.25
CA ASN A 80 -13.16 22.62 -13.53
C ASN A 80 -13.21 23.82 -14.48
N ARG A 81 -12.15 24.02 -15.29
CA ARG A 81 -12.12 25.11 -16.27
C ARG A 81 -13.24 25.00 -17.29
N ARG A 82 -13.53 23.79 -17.76
CA ARG A 82 -14.63 23.55 -18.69
C ARG A 82 -15.98 23.82 -18.06
N ASN A 83 -16.19 23.44 -16.80
CA ASN A 83 -17.42 23.69 -16.06
C ASN A 83 -17.64 25.20 -15.87
N GLU A 84 -16.63 25.93 -15.42
CA GLU A 84 -16.68 27.39 -15.25
C GLU A 84 -16.98 28.09 -16.59
N TYR A 85 -16.33 27.65 -17.66
CA TYR A 85 -16.56 28.19 -19.00
C TYR A 85 -18.02 28.01 -19.44
N LEU A 86 -18.57 26.81 -19.33
CA LEU A 86 -19.94 26.50 -19.74
C LEU A 86 -20.99 27.30 -18.94
N ASN A 87 -20.71 27.56 -17.66
CA ASN A 87 -21.58 28.37 -16.79
C ASN A 87 -21.34 29.89 -16.94
N SER A 88 -20.32 30.30 -17.68
CA SER A 88 -20.04 31.71 -17.95
C SER A 88 -21.07 32.33 -18.92
N LYS A 89 -21.05 33.66 -19.06
CA LYS A 89 -21.92 34.35 -20.02
C LYS A 89 -21.53 34.02 -21.46
N ALA A 90 -20.24 33.96 -21.76
CA ALA A 90 -19.73 33.62 -23.09
C ALA A 90 -20.10 32.19 -23.47
N GLY A 91 -19.90 31.22 -22.57
CA GLY A 91 -20.28 29.83 -22.82
C GLY A 91 -21.78 29.63 -23.02
N ARG A 92 -22.63 30.37 -22.29
CA ARG A 92 -24.09 30.36 -22.52
C ARG A 92 -24.48 30.99 -23.86
N ALA A 93 -23.79 32.04 -24.30
CA ALA A 93 -24.04 32.67 -25.60
C ALA A 93 -23.64 31.75 -26.75
N GLU A 94 -22.52 31.04 -26.65
CA GLU A 94 -22.10 30.04 -27.64
C GLU A 94 -23.05 28.84 -27.70
N ALA A 95 -23.55 28.37 -26.55
CA ALA A 95 -24.55 27.30 -26.51
C ALA A 95 -25.91 27.72 -27.10
N ALA A 96 -26.27 29.00 -27.00
CA ALA A 96 -27.53 29.53 -27.52
C ALA A 96 -27.47 29.98 -29.00
N GLY A 97 -26.27 30.17 -29.56
CA GLY A 97 -26.07 30.58 -30.96
C GLY A 97 -25.76 29.42 -31.91
N GLY A 98 -25.83 28.17 -31.44
CA GLY A 98 -25.64 26.95 -32.22
C GLY A 98 -26.95 26.30 -32.63
N ASP A 99 -27.74 27.00 -33.46
CA ASP A 99 -28.81 26.47 -34.32
C ASP A 99 -28.43 26.74 -35.78
#